data_AF-A0A495L203-F1
#
_entry.id   AF-A0A495L203-F1
#
_cell.length_a   1.000
_cell.length_b   1.000
_cell.length_c   1.000
_cell.angle_alpha   90.00
_cell.angle_beta   90.00
_cell.angle_gamma   90.00
#
_symmetry.space_group_name_H-M   'P 1'
#
loop_
_entity.id
_entity.type
_entity.pdbx_description
1 polymer ?
#
loop_
_entity_poly.entity_id
_entity_poly.type
_entity_poly.pdbx_seq_one_letter_code
_entity_poly.pdbx_strand_id
1 'polypeptide(L)'
;MPSCPTGHHSRATDFCDVCGLRLQAYTPAPVPPQPHRQQYPQPPPPRSVPPPAPPAPSPPAARSSAAPRGGPCPECKTPRAGRFCEECGYDFASQSGAHQRRHSGAGSGGSGAYWRAVVAADPAYYQYMVDQGMLDPAQISFPSNNRQRRVSLKGDRVHIGRRSASRGFTPEIDLGGPGGDPAISHIHAILVAQPGDTWALVDPGSTNGTTINGTANPIAHNVEVPLRPSDRIYVGAWTVIILQKG
;
A
#
# COMPACT_ATOMS: atom_id res chain seq x y z
N MET A 1 9.24 -18.16 27.19
CA MET A 1 9.42 -17.41 25.93
C MET A 1 8.28 -16.41 25.83
N PRO A 2 8.55 -15.12 25.62
CA PRO A 2 7.49 -14.14 25.45
C PRO A 2 6.67 -14.48 24.19
N SER A 3 5.36 -14.46 24.36
CA SER A 3 4.38 -14.61 23.28
C SER A 3 3.99 -13.23 22.78
N CYS A 4 4.10 -13.02 21.47
CA CYS A 4 3.63 -11.82 20.80
C CYS A 4 2.10 -11.69 20.92
N PRO A 5 1.53 -10.47 20.90
CA PRO A 5 0.07 -10.26 20.88
C PRO A 5 -0.66 -10.99 19.73
N THR A 6 0.04 -11.26 18.62
CA THR A 6 -0.48 -12.00 17.47
C THR A 6 -0.34 -13.52 17.62
N GLY A 7 0.16 -14.02 18.75
CA GLY A 7 0.28 -15.45 19.06
C GLY A 7 1.59 -16.13 18.65
N HIS A 8 2.60 -15.39 18.19
CA HIS A 8 3.91 -15.95 17.85
C HIS A 8 4.80 -16.18 19.07
N HIS A 9 5.61 -17.22 19.04
CA HIS A 9 6.68 -17.45 20.01
C HIS A 9 7.97 -16.74 19.56
N SER A 10 8.51 -15.85 20.40
CA SER A 10 9.76 -15.14 20.12
C SER A 10 10.89 -15.58 21.04
N ARG A 11 12.14 -15.46 20.56
CA ARG A 11 13.35 -15.63 21.36
C ARG A 11 13.86 -14.30 21.91
N ALA A 12 13.67 -13.21 21.17
CA ALA A 12 13.92 -11.85 21.66
C ALA A 12 12.89 -11.42 22.73
N THR A 13 13.31 -10.50 23.61
CA THR A 13 12.51 -9.99 24.73
C THR A 13 11.84 -8.66 24.45
N ASP A 14 12.33 -7.91 23.45
CA ASP A 14 11.89 -6.54 23.19
C ASP A 14 10.98 -6.44 21.96
N PHE A 15 11.24 -7.25 20.93
CA PHE A 15 10.49 -7.29 19.67
C PHE A 15 10.29 -8.72 19.21
N CYS A 16 9.19 -8.99 18.49
CA CYS A 16 8.90 -10.30 17.93
C CYS A 16 9.76 -10.56 16.69
N ASP A 17 10.56 -11.62 16.71
CA ASP A 17 11.46 -12.01 15.61
C ASP A 17 10.71 -12.42 14.33
N VAL A 18 9.40 -12.66 14.43
CA VAL A 18 8.54 -13.12 13.32
C VAL A 18 7.81 -11.95 12.66
N CYS A 19 7.19 -11.07 13.45
CA CYS A 19 6.33 -10.00 12.92
C CYS A 19 6.80 -8.58 13.26
N GLY A 20 7.88 -8.40 14.02
CA GLY A 20 8.48 -7.09 14.32
C GLY A 20 7.74 -6.25 15.38
N LEU A 21 6.62 -6.74 15.91
CA LEU A 21 5.86 -6.03 16.96
C LEU A 21 6.60 -6.06 18.29
N ARG A 22 6.51 -4.97 19.06
CA ARG A 22 7.12 -4.86 20.39
C ARG A 22 6.44 -5.84 21.36
N LEU A 23 7.25 -6.63 22.07
CA LEU A 23 6.77 -7.56 23.08
C LEU A 23 6.52 -6.76 24.36
N GLN A 24 5.25 -6.53 24.70
CA GLN A 24 4.92 -5.79 25.92
C GLN A 24 5.31 -6.61 27.15
N ALA A 25 5.94 -5.95 28.14
CA ALA A 25 6.15 -6.52 29.46
C ALA A 25 4.78 -6.74 30.13
N TYR A 26 4.28 -7.98 30.05
CA TYR A 26 3.10 -8.38 30.78
C TYR A 26 3.47 -8.52 32.26
N THR A 27 3.13 -7.53 33.10
CA THR A 27 3.08 -7.71 34.56
C THR A 27 1.88 -8.58 34.89
N PRO A 28 2.06 -9.82 35.37
CA PRO A 28 0.93 -10.64 35.77
C PRO A 28 0.31 -10.07 37.05
N ALA A 29 -1.02 -9.98 37.08
CA ALA A 29 -1.78 -9.70 38.29
C ALA A 29 -1.53 -10.81 39.34
N PRO A 30 -1.53 -10.48 40.65
CA PRO A 30 -1.28 -11.45 41.71
C PRO A 30 -2.39 -12.51 41.76
N VAL A 31 -1.99 -13.78 41.79
CA VAL A 31 -2.86 -14.95 41.92
C VAL A 31 -3.18 -15.19 43.41
N PRO A 32 -4.45 -15.47 43.79
CA PRO A 32 -4.79 -15.79 45.17
C PRO A 32 -4.21 -17.15 45.62
N PRO A 33 -3.90 -17.34 46.92
CA PRO A 33 -3.21 -18.53 47.42
C PRO A 33 -4.09 -19.79 47.35
N GLN A 34 -3.51 -20.88 46.83
CA GLN A 34 -4.09 -22.22 46.84
C GLN A 34 -3.62 -23.01 48.08
N PRO A 35 -4.47 -23.85 48.69
CA PRO A 35 -4.06 -24.70 49.82
C PRO A 35 -3.21 -25.91 49.38
N HIS A 36 -2.10 -26.07 50.11
CA HIS A 36 -1.29 -27.25 50.46
C HIS A 36 -1.25 -28.47 49.49
N ARG A 37 -0.07 -28.66 48.87
CA ARG A 37 0.39 -29.89 48.20
C ARG A 37 0.53 -31.06 49.17
N GLN A 38 -0.07 -32.21 48.85
CA GLN A 38 0.44 -33.52 49.29
C GLN A 38 1.59 -33.95 48.37
N GLN A 39 2.73 -34.28 48.96
CA GLN A 39 3.93 -34.76 48.26
C GLN A 39 3.76 -36.25 47.92
N TYR A 40 3.72 -36.58 46.62
CA TYR A 40 4.02 -37.93 46.15
C TYR A 40 5.51 -38.05 45.81
N PRO A 41 6.19 -39.17 46.15
CA PRO A 41 7.57 -39.42 45.76
C PRO A 41 7.72 -39.44 44.24
N GLN A 42 8.72 -38.71 43.73
CA GLN A 42 9.05 -38.70 42.31
C GLN A 42 9.87 -39.95 41.93
N PRO A 43 9.62 -40.59 40.77
CA PRO A 43 10.46 -41.66 40.24
C PRO A 43 11.83 -41.14 39.78
N PRO A 44 12.86 -42.01 39.73
CA PRO A 44 14.22 -41.60 39.35
C PRO A 44 14.31 -41.18 37.88
N PRO A 45 15.27 -40.30 37.53
CA PRO A 45 15.42 -39.79 36.17
C PRO A 45 15.91 -40.88 35.20
N PRO A 46 15.48 -40.87 33.94
CA PRO A 46 16.00 -41.77 32.93
C PRO A 46 17.44 -41.42 32.55
N ARG A 47 18.23 -42.46 32.24
CA ARG A 47 19.61 -42.34 31.75
C ARG A 47 19.66 -41.62 30.41
N SER A 48 20.54 -40.63 30.32
CA SER A 48 20.78 -39.81 29.14
C SER A 48 21.44 -40.65 28.03
N VAL A 49 20.73 -40.85 26.92
CA VAL A 49 21.33 -41.24 25.65
C VAL A 49 21.62 -39.94 24.88
N PRO A 50 22.84 -39.71 24.37
CA PRO A 50 23.12 -38.51 23.59
C PRO A 50 22.33 -38.55 22.27
N PRO A 51 21.72 -37.44 21.84
CA PRO A 51 21.05 -37.37 20.55
C PRO A 51 22.07 -37.49 19.41
N PRO A 52 21.69 -38.04 18.25
CA PRO A 52 22.55 -38.05 17.07
C PRO A 52 22.86 -36.62 16.63
N ALA A 53 24.09 -36.40 16.18
CA ALA A 53 24.56 -35.11 15.69
C ALA A 53 23.67 -34.59 14.55
N PRO A 54 23.36 -33.28 14.52
CA PRO A 54 22.63 -32.70 13.41
C PRO A 54 23.47 -32.78 12.12
N PRO A 55 22.86 -33.00 10.95
CA PRO A 55 23.57 -32.92 9.68
C PRO A 55 24.14 -31.51 9.50
N ALA A 56 25.34 -31.45 8.94
CA ALA A 56 26.02 -30.20 8.63
C ALA A 56 25.11 -29.27 7.81
N PRO A 57 25.14 -27.94 8.04
CA PRO A 57 24.36 -27.01 7.27
C PRO A 57 24.78 -27.10 5.81
N SER A 58 23.86 -27.53 4.95
CA SER A 58 23.98 -27.30 3.52
C SER A 58 24.19 -25.80 3.29
N PRO A 59 25.12 -25.37 2.42
CA PRO A 59 25.23 -23.97 2.06
C PRO A 59 23.84 -23.50 1.59
N PRO A 60 23.45 -22.25 1.91
CA PRO A 60 22.16 -21.76 1.48
C PRO A 60 22.07 -21.97 -0.01
N ALA A 61 21.11 -22.81 -0.44
CA ALA A 61 20.66 -22.80 -1.80
C ALA A 61 20.33 -21.33 -2.07
N ALA A 62 21.16 -20.69 -2.90
CA ALA A 62 20.89 -19.39 -3.43
C ALA A 62 19.45 -19.49 -3.95
N ARG A 63 18.51 -18.91 -3.18
CA ARG A 63 17.21 -18.60 -3.74
C ARG A 63 17.59 -17.66 -4.85
N SER A 64 17.56 -18.18 -6.06
CA SER A 64 17.55 -17.36 -7.25
C SER A 64 16.36 -16.43 -7.04
N SER A 65 16.62 -15.25 -6.49
CA SER A 65 15.92 -14.04 -6.85
C SER A 65 15.92 -14.12 -8.36
N ALA A 66 14.83 -14.60 -8.94
CA ALA A 66 14.66 -14.53 -10.36
C ALA A 66 14.75 -13.03 -10.64
N ALA A 67 15.93 -12.58 -11.05
CA ALA A 67 16.14 -11.22 -11.52
C ALA A 67 14.97 -10.96 -12.45
N PRO A 68 14.15 -9.93 -12.18
CA PRO A 68 12.93 -9.75 -12.94
C PRO A 68 13.33 -9.71 -14.41
N ARG A 69 12.90 -10.72 -15.17
CA ARG A 69 13.26 -10.85 -16.58
C ARG A 69 12.75 -9.61 -17.30
N GLY A 70 13.66 -8.85 -17.91
CA GLY A 70 13.35 -7.63 -18.64
C GLY A 70 13.80 -6.36 -17.92
N GLY A 71 15.10 -6.09 -18.00
CA GLY A 71 15.76 -4.77 -17.96
C GLY A 71 15.34 -3.72 -16.90
N PRO A 72 15.98 -2.54 -16.93
CA PRO A 72 15.46 -1.37 -16.24
C PRO A 72 14.13 -0.90 -16.87
N CYS A 73 13.36 -0.10 -16.13
CA CYS A 73 12.15 0.54 -16.62
C CYS A 73 12.40 1.25 -17.96
N PRO A 74 11.60 1.00 -19.01
CA PRO A 74 11.82 1.64 -20.30
C PRO A 74 11.62 3.16 -20.24
N GLU A 75 10.72 3.64 -19.37
CA GLU A 75 10.39 5.06 -19.18
C GLU A 75 11.46 5.81 -18.38
N CYS A 76 11.75 5.38 -17.14
CA CYS A 76 12.60 6.13 -16.21
C CYS A 76 13.96 5.47 -15.89
N LYS A 77 14.25 4.30 -16.49
CA LYS A 77 15.48 3.52 -16.30
C LYS A 77 15.70 2.97 -14.88
N THR A 78 14.77 3.15 -13.95
CA THR A 78 14.85 2.55 -12.61
C THR A 78 14.88 1.02 -12.69
N PRO A 79 15.74 0.34 -11.91
CA PRO A 79 15.76 -1.12 -11.85
C PRO A 79 14.38 -1.69 -11.52
N ARG A 80 13.99 -2.75 -12.22
CA ARG A 80 12.71 -3.40 -11.99
C ARG A 80 12.73 -4.13 -10.64
N ALA A 81 11.81 -3.78 -9.75
CA ALA A 81 11.58 -4.48 -8.48
C ALA A 81 10.30 -5.33 -8.50
N GLY A 82 9.36 -5.06 -9.41
CA GLY A 82 8.07 -5.74 -9.47
C GLY A 82 7.37 -5.64 -10.83
N ARG A 83 6.05 -5.79 -10.81
CA ARG A 83 5.19 -5.62 -12.01
C ARG A 83 5.07 -4.17 -12.43
N PHE A 84 5.03 -3.25 -11.48
CA PHE A 84 5.03 -1.83 -11.75
C PHE A 84 6.37 -1.23 -11.33
N CYS A 85 6.81 -0.18 -12.02
CA CYS A 85 7.97 0.59 -11.59
C CYS A 85 7.59 1.44 -10.38
N GLU A 86 8.36 1.37 -9.30
CA GLU A 86 8.10 2.16 -8.07
C GLU A 86 8.40 3.65 -8.26
N GLU A 87 9.21 4.00 -9.27
CA GLU A 87 9.63 5.38 -9.52
C GLU A 87 8.71 6.13 -10.48
N CYS A 88 8.17 5.46 -11.50
CA CYS A 88 7.30 6.07 -12.50
C CYS A 88 5.97 5.36 -12.72
N GLY A 89 5.71 4.25 -12.02
CA GLY A 89 4.48 3.49 -12.13
C GLY A 89 4.37 2.58 -13.34
N TYR A 90 5.33 2.55 -14.27
CA TYR A 90 5.28 1.75 -15.52
C TYR A 90 4.90 0.29 -15.29
N ASP A 91 3.83 -0.21 -15.95
CA ASP A 91 3.48 -1.63 -15.90
C ASP A 91 4.33 -2.43 -16.89
N PHE A 92 5.12 -3.36 -16.38
CA PHE A 92 5.95 -4.24 -17.19
C PHE A 92 5.15 -5.38 -17.85
N ALA A 93 3.91 -5.65 -17.41
CA ALA A 93 3.06 -6.71 -17.96
C ALA A 93 2.29 -6.27 -19.22
N SER A 94 2.11 -4.97 -19.44
CA SER A 94 1.40 -4.43 -20.61
C SER A 94 2.20 -4.49 -21.91
N GLN A 95 3.46 -4.98 -21.89
CA GLN A 95 4.30 -5.21 -23.08
C GLN A 95 3.87 -6.40 -23.96
N SER A 96 2.80 -7.14 -23.63
CA SER A 96 2.20 -8.12 -24.56
C SER A 96 1.37 -7.43 -25.66
N GLY A 97 2.02 -6.60 -26.48
CA GLY A 97 1.74 -6.37 -27.92
C GLY A 97 0.37 -5.83 -28.38
N ALA A 98 -0.62 -5.59 -27.52
CA ALA A 98 -1.99 -5.29 -27.99
C ALA A 98 -2.36 -3.79 -28.05
N HIS A 99 -1.62 -2.89 -27.39
CA HIS A 99 -2.04 -1.49 -27.25
C HIS A 99 -1.43 -0.51 -28.28
N GLN A 100 -0.39 -0.90 -29.02
CA GLN A 100 0.26 -0.01 -29.99
C GLN A 100 -0.50 0.19 -31.32
N ARG A 101 -1.64 -0.48 -31.53
CA ARG A 101 -2.43 -0.38 -32.78
C ARG A 101 -3.72 0.46 -32.66
N ARG A 102 -3.79 1.45 -31.77
CA ARG A 102 -4.97 2.35 -31.69
C ARG A 102 -4.74 3.83 -32.02
N HIS A 103 -3.51 4.24 -32.36
CA HIS A 103 -3.25 5.62 -32.79
C HIS A 103 -2.81 5.70 -34.25
N SER A 104 -3.76 5.47 -35.16
CA SER A 104 -3.74 5.97 -36.54
C SER A 104 -5.18 5.96 -37.05
N GLY A 105 -5.95 6.97 -36.65
CA GLY A 105 -7.34 7.13 -37.04
C GLY A 105 -7.84 8.53 -36.74
N ALA A 106 -7.55 9.46 -37.63
CA ALA A 106 -8.27 10.73 -37.70
C ALA A 106 -9.71 10.43 -38.14
N GLY A 107 -10.70 10.78 -37.31
CA GLY A 107 -12.11 10.60 -37.66
C GLY A 107 -13.09 10.80 -36.50
N SER A 108 -13.72 11.98 -36.49
CA SER A 108 -15.14 12.18 -36.18
C SER A 108 -15.68 11.83 -34.78
N GLY A 109 -15.79 12.86 -33.93
CA GLY A 109 -17.04 13.27 -33.27
C GLY A 109 -17.94 12.22 -32.57
N GLY A 110 -17.38 11.20 -31.93
CA GLY A 110 -18.14 10.31 -31.08
C GLY A 110 -18.37 10.92 -29.70
N SER A 111 -19.63 11.07 -29.29
CA SER A 111 -20.07 11.27 -27.90
C SER A 111 -19.74 10.04 -27.05
N GLY A 112 -18.46 9.67 -26.98
CA GLY A 112 -17.95 8.69 -26.04
C GLY A 112 -18.07 9.28 -24.65
N ALA A 113 -18.60 8.50 -23.72
CA ALA A 113 -18.70 8.89 -22.32
C ALA A 113 -17.31 9.34 -21.83
N TYR A 114 -17.20 10.59 -21.40
CA TYR A 114 -15.93 11.14 -20.94
C TYR A 114 -15.82 10.93 -19.43
N TRP A 115 -14.69 10.41 -18.99
CA TRP A 115 -14.42 10.27 -17.57
C TRP A 115 -13.82 11.54 -16.98
N ARG A 116 -14.23 11.86 -15.76
CA ARG A 116 -13.73 12.98 -14.98
C ARG A 116 -13.44 12.54 -13.55
N ALA A 117 -12.27 12.91 -13.05
CA ALA A 117 -11.94 12.87 -11.63
C ALA A 117 -12.34 14.19 -10.98
N VAL A 118 -13.06 14.09 -9.87
CA VAL A 118 -13.47 15.22 -9.05
C VAL A 118 -12.73 15.16 -7.74
N VAL A 119 -11.77 16.07 -7.56
CA VAL A 119 -10.85 16.13 -6.42
C VAL A 119 -11.37 17.13 -5.40
N ALA A 120 -11.48 16.73 -4.14
CA ALA A 120 -11.90 17.60 -3.04
C ALA A 120 -11.19 17.22 -1.74
N ALA A 121 -11.26 18.10 -0.74
CA ALA A 121 -10.92 17.78 0.65
C ALA A 121 -12.20 17.35 1.37
N ASP A 122 -12.19 16.16 1.99
CA ASP A 122 -13.34 15.58 2.69
C ASP A 122 -13.16 15.73 4.22
N PRO A 123 -13.94 16.60 4.89
CA PRO A 123 -13.81 16.82 6.33
C PRO A 123 -14.18 15.57 7.15
N ALA A 124 -15.06 14.71 6.66
CA ALA A 124 -15.44 13.49 7.37
C ALA A 124 -14.29 12.47 7.34
N TYR A 125 -13.62 12.34 6.19
CA TYR A 125 -12.43 11.49 6.07
C TYR A 125 -11.28 12.02 6.94
N TYR A 126 -11.01 13.32 6.93
CA TYR A 126 -10.00 13.92 7.80
C TYR A 126 -10.30 13.65 9.28
N GLN A 127 -11.54 13.87 9.72
CA GLN A 127 -11.92 13.61 11.11
C GLN A 127 -11.77 12.12 11.47
N TYR A 128 -12.15 11.21 10.56
CA TYR A 128 -11.91 9.78 10.74
C TYR A 128 -10.43 9.46 10.93
N MET A 129 -9.53 10.03 10.13
CA MET A 129 -8.09 9.82 10.25
C MET A 129 -7.55 10.29 11.61
N VAL A 130 -8.07 11.41 12.12
CA VAL A 130 -7.75 11.93 13.46
C VAL A 130 -8.26 10.99 14.55
N ASP A 131 -9.53 10.57 14.47
CA ASP A 131 -10.15 9.71 15.48
C ASP A 131 -9.49 8.32 15.57
N GLN A 132 -8.95 7.82 14.45
CA GLN A 132 -8.17 6.58 14.40
C GLN A 132 -6.71 6.76 14.86
N GLY A 133 -6.28 7.97 15.20
CA GLY A 133 -4.89 8.26 15.58
C GLY A 133 -3.89 8.10 14.43
N MET A 134 -4.36 8.09 13.18
CA MET A 134 -3.53 8.01 11.97
C MET A 134 -3.05 9.39 11.51
N LEU A 135 -3.63 10.46 12.05
CA LEU A 135 -3.31 11.85 11.71
C LEU A 135 -3.28 12.72 12.96
N ASP A 136 -2.20 13.49 13.13
CA ASP A 136 -2.11 14.52 14.18
C ASP A 136 -2.60 15.88 13.63
N PRO A 137 -3.76 16.40 14.10
CA PRO A 137 -4.31 17.66 13.61
C PRO A 137 -3.47 18.89 13.97
N ALA A 138 -2.56 18.77 14.94
CA ALA A 138 -1.61 19.84 15.28
C ALA A 138 -0.46 19.95 14.24
N GLN A 139 -0.15 18.85 13.54
CA GLN A 139 0.90 18.82 12.51
C GLN A 139 0.32 19.03 11.11
N ILE A 140 -0.85 18.43 10.84
CA ILE A 140 -1.49 18.49 9.53
C ILE A 140 -2.91 19.00 9.75
N SER A 141 -3.10 20.31 9.58
CA SER A 141 -4.42 20.95 9.72
C SER A 141 -5.25 20.84 8.44
N PHE A 142 -6.57 20.65 8.59
CA PHE A 142 -7.48 20.64 7.45
C PHE A 142 -7.41 21.96 6.64
N PRO A 143 -7.42 21.90 5.30
CA PRO A 143 -7.26 23.09 4.47
C PRO A 143 -8.46 24.04 4.61
N SER A 144 -8.18 25.33 4.78
CA SER A 144 -9.20 26.38 4.85
C SER A 144 -9.87 26.68 3.50
N ASN A 145 -9.19 26.37 2.39
CA ASN A 145 -9.73 26.48 1.03
C ASN A 145 -9.96 25.08 0.44
N ASN A 146 -11.21 24.62 0.43
CA ASN A 146 -11.61 23.28 0.01
C ASN A 146 -12.31 23.26 -1.37
N ARG A 147 -11.92 24.16 -2.28
CA ARG A 147 -12.50 24.19 -3.63
C ARG A 147 -12.27 22.88 -4.37
N GLN A 148 -13.36 22.29 -4.83
CA GLN A 148 -13.34 21.11 -5.67
C GLN A 148 -12.71 21.41 -7.03
N ARG A 149 -11.80 20.54 -7.49
CA ARG A 149 -11.19 20.57 -8.82
C ARG A 149 -11.73 19.44 -9.69
N ARG A 150 -11.97 19.72 -10.96
CA ARG A 150 -12.41 18.74 -11.97
C ARG A 150 -11.30 18.51 -12.97
N VAL A 151 -10.89 17.26 -13.15
CA VAL A 151 -9.82 16.86 -14.09
C VAL A 151 -10.39 15.82 -15.05
N SER A 152 -10.24 16.04 -16.35
CA SER A 152 -10.61 15.04 -17.36
C SER A 152 -9.58 13.92 -17.37
N LEU A 153 -10.04 12.67 -17.33
CA LEU A 153 -9.16 11.51 -17.49
C LEU A 153 -8.90 11.29 -18.98
N LYS A 154 -7.62 11.23 -19.37
CA LYS A 154 -7.19 11.09 -20.76
C LYS A 154 -5.94 10.20 -20.84
N GLY A 155 -5.75 9.57 -22.00
CA GLY A 155 -4.62 8.67 -22.25
C GLY A 155 -4.79 7.30 -21.61
N ASP A 156 -3.73 6.50 -21.65
CA ASP A 156 -3.75 5.14 -21.11
C ASP A 156 -3.57 5.11 -19.59
N ARG A 157 -2.97 6.16 -19.02
CA ARG A 157 -2.58 6.24 -17.62
C ARG A 157 -2.68 7.67 -17.10
N VAL A 158 -3.10 7.82 -15.84
CA VAL A 158 -3.16 9.11 -15.13
C VAL A 158 -2.54 8.90 -13.75
N HIS A 159 -1.44 9.58 -13.47
CA HIS A 159 -0.77 9.55 -12.18
C HIS A 159 -1.40 10.55 -11.23
N ILE A 160 -1.56 10.11 -9.98
CA ILE A 160 -2.06 10.88 -8.86
C ILE A 160 -0.93 10.97 -7.85
N GLY A 161 -0.57 12.18 -7.44
CA GLY A 161 0.49 12.35 -6.47
C GLY A 161 0.91 13.80 -6.30
N ARG A 162 2.14 14.01 -5.86
CA ARG A 162 2.74 15.34 -5.76
C ARG A 162 3.96 15.49 -6.65
N ARG A 163 4.12 16.64 -7.27
CA ARG A 163 5.29 16.98 -8.07
C ARG A 163 6.61 16.71 -7.33
N SER A 164 7.61 16.20 -8.06
CA SER A 164 8.98 16.02 -7.59
C SER A 164 9.95 16.77 -8.50
N ALA A 165 10.52 17.89 -8.00
CA ALA A 165 11.47 18.68 -8.78
C ALA A 165 12.77 17.92 -9.05
N SER A 166 13.27 17.16 -8.07
CA SER A 166 14.51 16.38 -8.19
C SER A 166 14.41 15.24 -9.21
N ARG A 167 13.21 14.68 -9.40
CA ARG A 167 12.94 13.59 -10.36
C ARG A 167 12.39 14.08 -11.69
N GLY A 168 12.17 15.39 -11.85
CA GLY A 168 11.52 15.95 -13.04
C GLY A 168 10.10 15.41 -13.28
N PHE A 169 9.44 14.89 -12.24
CA PHE A 169 8.15 14.23 -12.36
C PHE A 169 7.01 15.15 -11.93
N THR A 170 6.01 15.30 -12.80
CA THR A 170 4.77 16.04 -12.51
C THR A 170 3.57 15.14 -12.83
N PRO A 171 2.78 14.73 -11.82
CA PRO A 171 1.61 13.91 -12.05
C PRO A 171 0.49 14.70 -12.74
N GLU A 172 -0.31 14.02 -13.55
CA GLU A 172 -1.45 14.62 -14.25
C GLU A 172 -2.50 15.14 -13.26
N ILE A 173 -2.69 14.44 -12.13
CA ILE A 173 -3.44 14.92 -10.98
C ILE A 173 -2.44 15.27 -9.86
N ASP A 174 -1.88 16.48 -9.93
CA ASP A 174 -1.04 17.04 -8.86
C ASP A 174 -1.88 17.48 -7.66
N LEU A 175 -1.57 16.91 -6.51
CA LEU A 175 -2.20 17.13 -5.21
C LEU A 175 -1.25 17.78 -4.20
N GLY A 176 0.00 18.08 -4.59
CA GLY A 176 1.02 18.66 -3.70
C GLY A 176 1.32 20.15 -3.94
N GLY A 177 0.54 20.83 -4.78
CA GLY A 177 0.66 22.27 -5.01
C GLY A 177 0.35 23.11 -3.75
N PRO A 178 0.30 24.45 -3.86
CA PRO A 178 -0.07 25.32 -2.75
C PRO A 178 -1.44 24.94 -2.15
N GLY A 179 -1.48 24.69 -0.83
CA GLY A 179 -2.68 24.18 -0.15
C GLY A 179 -3.01 22.71 -0.44
N GLY A 180 -2.08 21.99 -1.05
CA GLY A 180 -2.17 20.55 -1.32
C GLY A 180 -2.01 19.70 -0.06
N ASP A 181 -2.30 18.41 -0.21
CA ASP A 181 -2.30 17.44 0.88
C ASP A 181 -0.86 16.96 1.18
N PRO A 182 -0.31 17.27 2.38
CA PRO A 182 1.09 16.99 2.70
C PRO A 182 1.37 15.49 2.85
N ALA A 183 0.33 14.68 3.08
CA ALA A 183 0.45 13.23 3.23
C ALA A 183 0.41 12.49 1.88
N ILE A 184 0.44 13.21 0.75
CA ILE A 184 0.49 12.62 -0.58
C ILE A 184 1.92 12.21 -0.95
N SER A 185 2.03 11.04 -1.61
CA SER A 185 3.29 10.51 -2.13
C SER A 185 3.57 11.09 -3.52
N HIS A 186 4.82 11.06 -3.97
CA HIS A 186 5.16 11.59 -5.30
C HIS A 186 4.37 10.91 -6.42
N ILE A 187 4.31 9.58 -6.35
CA ILE A 187 3.32 8.77 -7.06
C ILE A 187 2.55 8.03 -5.98
N HIS A 188 1.32 8.45 -5.75
CA HIS A 188 0.47 7.86 -4.70
C HIS A 188 -0.46 6.81 -5.29
N ALA A 189 -1.07 7.11 -6.44
CA ALA A 189 -1.91 6.15 -7.14
C ALA A 189 -1.86 6.39 -8.65
N ILE A 190 -2.27 5.39 -9.42
CA ILE A 190 -2.30 5.43 -10.88
C ILE A 190 -3.65 4.91 -11.34
N LEU A 191 -4.34 5.70 -12.16
CA LEU A 191 -5.49 5.23 -12.91
C LEU A 191 -4.99 4.66 -14.24
N VAL A 192 -5.37 3.42 -14.53
CA VAL A 192 -5.02 2.72 -15.77
C VAL A 192 -6.29 2.53 -16.59
N ALA A 193 -6.28 2.99 -17.84
CA ALA A 193 -7.39 2.82 -18.76
C ALA A 193 -7.58 1.34 -19.10
N GLN A 194 -8.82 0.87 -19.03
CA GLN A 194 -9.18 -0.52 -19.27
C GLN A 194 -10.03 -0.63 -20.55
N PRO A 195 -10.11 -1.82 -21.18
CA PRO A 195 -11.06 -2.07 -22.24
C PRO A 195 -12.50 -1.72 -21.83
N GLY A 196 -13.30 -1.24 -22.78
CA GLY A 196 -14.70 -0.88 -22.51
C GLY A 196 -14.89 0.48 -21.85
N ASP A 197 -13.89 1.38 -21.92
CA ASP A 197 -13.99 2.75 -21.41
C ASP A 197 -14.30 2.76 -19.89
N THR A 198 -13.45 2.02 -19.16
CA THR A 198 -13.43 1.95 -17.70
C THR A 198 -12.01 2.21 -17.19
N TRP A 199 -11.84 2.36 -15.89
CA TRP A 199 -10.55 2.63 -15.25
C TRP A 199 -10.30 1.62 -14.14
N ALA A 200 -9.03 1.27 -13.91
CA ALA A 200 -8.59 0.56 -12.72
C ALA A 200 -7.65 1.45 -11.90
N LEU A 201 -7.68 1.27 -10.58
CA LEU A 201 -6.76 1.92 -9.64
C LEU A 201 -5.61 0.99 -9.30
N VAL A 202 -4.40 1.54 -9.25
CA VAL A 202 -3.20 0.86 -8.73
C VAL A 202 -2.53 1.78 -7.72
N ASP A 203 -2.20 1.26 -6.55
CA ASP A 203 -1.29 1.88 -5.61
C ASP A 203 0.12 1.28 -5.81
N PRO A 204 1.13 2.02 -6.31
CA PRO A 204 2.47 1.49 -6.56
C PRO A 204 3.33 1.35 -5.29
N GLY A 205 2.81 1.68 -4.11
CA GLY A 205 3.56 1.69 -2.85
C GLY A 205 3.55 3.04 -2.15
N SER A 206 2.40 3.70 -2.10
CA SER A 206 2.21 4.95 -1.39
C SER A 206 2.50 4.77 0.10
N THR A 207 3.00 5.84 0.76
CA THR A 207 3.37 5.77 2.18
C THR A 207 2.16 5.63 3.11
N ASN A 208 1.04 6.27 2.77
CA ASN A 208 -0.15 6.33 3.63
C ASN A 208 -1.30 5.44 3.14
N GLY A 209 -1.09 4.69 2.05
CA GLY A 209 -2.06 3.80 1.46
C GLY A 209 -3.19 4.53 0.71
N THR A 210 -3.88 3.75 -0.11
CA THR A 210 -5.04 4.18 -0.89
C THR A 210 -6.26 3.35 -0.50
N THR A 211 -7.39 3.97 -0.15
CA THR A 211 -8.65 3.27 0.14
C THR A 211 -9.74 3.65 -0.87
N ILE A 212 -10.75 2.79 -1.02
CA ILE A 212 -11.88 3.02 -1.93
C ILE A 212 -13.18 2.97 -1.13
N ASN A 213 -14.10 3.88 -1.41
CA ASN A 213 -15.45 3.93 -0.84
C ASN A 213 -15.48 3.89 0.70
N GLY A 214 -14.44 4.46 1.35
CA GLY A 214 -14.34 4.56 2.80
C GLY A 214 -14.00 3.25 3.51
N THR A 215 -13.46 2.25 2.80
CA THR A 215 -12.97 1.02 3.45
C THR A 215 -11.83 1.34 4.40
N ALA A 216 -11.83 0.72 5.59
CA ALA A 216 -10.72 0.85 6.54
C ALA A 216 -9.43 0.19 6.04
N ASN A 217 -9.55 -0.84 5.20
CA ASN A 217 -8.41 -1.54 4.61
C ASN A 217 -7.97 -0.84 3.31
N PRO A 218 -6.69 -0.44 3.19
CA PRO A 218 -6.12 -0.01 1.92
C PRO A 218 -6.14 -1.11 0.87
N ILE A 219 -6.17 -0.72 -0.40
CA ILE A 219 -5.96 -1.66 -1.50
C ILE A 219 -4.53 -2.21 -1.44
N ALA A 220 -4.35 -3.45 -1.89
CA ALA A 220 -3.01 -4.04 -1.95
C ALA A 220 -2.13 -3.30 -2.97
N HIS A 221 -0.86 -3.07 -2.63
CA HIS A 221 0.08 -2.47 -3.55
C HIS A 221 0.24 -3.31 -4.82
N ASN A 222 0.40 -2.64 -5.96
CA ASN A 222 0.67 -3.28 -7.25
C ASN A 222 -0.44 -4.25 -7.71
N VAL A 223 -1.66 -4.10 -7.19
CA VAL A 223 -2.86 -4.84 -7.61
C VAL A 223 -3.82 -3.86 -8.29
N GLU A 224 -4.27 -4.21 -9.48
CA GLU A 224 -5.31 -3.45 -10.19
C GLU A 224 -6.68 -3.70 -9.58
N VAL A 225 -7.34 -2.63 -9.17
CA VAL A 225 -8.70 -2.64 -8.64
C VAL A 225 -9.63 -1.93 -9.64
N PRO A 226 -10.55 -2.63 -10.31
CA PRO A 226 -11.49 -2.01 -11.24
C PRO A 226 -12.38 -0.97 -10.55
N LEU A 227 -12.56 0.19 -11.18
CA LEU A 227 -13.39 1.28 -10.68
C LEU A 227 -14.71 1.39 -11.43
N ARG A 228 -15.72 1.89 -10.72
CA ARG A 228 -17.05 2.20 -11.23
C ARG A 228 -17.30 3.71 -11.18
N PRO A 229 -18.26 4.21 -11.97
CA PRO A 229 -18.73 5.58 -11.81
C PRO A 229 -19.21 5.81 -10.36
N SER A 230 -18.88 6.98 -9.83
CA SER A 230 -19.12 7.43 -8.46
C SER A 230 -18.28 6.78 -7.36
N ASP A 231 -17.36 5.86 -7.69
CA ASP A 231 -16.39 5.38 -6.71
C ASP A 231 -15.55 6.54 -6.17
N ARG A 232 -15.28 6.47 -4.87
CA ARG A 232 -14.50 7.45 -4.12
C ARG A 232 -13.15 6.85 -3.76
N ILE A 233 -12.08 7.50 -4.18
CA ILE A 233 -10.71 7.11 -3.87
C ILE A 233 -10.22 8.07 -2.79
N TYR A 234 -9.76 7.54 -1.67
CA TYR A 234 -9.21 8.31 -0.56
C TYR A 234 -7.70 8.10 -0.50
N VAL A 235 -6.99 9.22 -0.42
CA VAL A 235 -5.52 9.29 -0.40
C VAL A 235 -5.08 10.43 0.51
N GLY A 236 -3.89 10.30 1.11
CA GLY A 236 -3.33 11.36 1.95
C GLY A 236 -4.10 11.58 3.25
N ALA A 237 -4.13 12.82 3.72
CA ALA A 237 -4.72 13.19 5.01
C ALA A 237 -6.20 13.58 4.90
N TRP A 238 -6.63 14.09 3.75
CA TRP A 238 -8.00 14.59 3.56
C TRP A 238 -8.55 14.44 2.15
N THR A 239 -7.75 13.96 1.20
CA THR A 239 -8.12 14.04 -0.21
C THR A 239 -9.05 12.92 -0.62
N VAL A 240 -10.16 13.30 -1.27
CA VAL A 240 -11.06 12.38 -1.97
C VAL A 240 -11.08 12.68 -3.47
N ILE A 241 -11.08 11.63 -4.28
CA ILE A 241 -11.22 11.69 -5.73
C ILE A 241 -12.43 10.86 -6.14
N ILE A 242 -13.45 11.52 -6.69
CA ILE A 242 -14.69 10.87 -7.12
C ILE A 242 -14.64 10.72 -8.64
N LEU A 243 -14.78 9.49 -9.15
CA LEU A 243 -14.85 9.28 -10.59
C LEU A 243 -16.26 9.50 -11.11
N GLN A 244 -16.40 10.22 -12.21
CA GLN A 244 -17.66 10.47 -12.88
C GLN A 244 -17.54 10.06 -14.34
N LYS A 245 -18.59 9.41 -14.85
CA LYS A 245 -18.76 9.09 -16.26
C LYS A 245 -19.84 10.02 -16.82
N GLY A 246 -19.50 10.79 -17.85
CA GLY A 246 -20.39 11.74 -18.52
C GLY A 246 -21.30 11.11 -19.57
#